data_AF-A0A966R828-F1
#
_entry.id   AF-A0A966R828-F1
#
_cell.length_a   1.000
_cell.length_b   1.000
_cell.length_c   1.000
_cell.angle_alpha   90.00
_cell.angle_beta   90.00
_cell.angle_gamma   90.00
#
_symmetry.space_group_name_H-M   'P 1'
#
loop_
_entity.id
_entity.type
_entity.pdbx_description
1 polymer ?
#
loop_
_entity_poly.entity_id
_entity_poly.type
_entity_poly.pdbx_seq_one_letter_code
_entity_poly.pdbx_strand_id
1 'polypeptide(L)'
;FVIKDNASFGEWDWEDLANNWDDLPLEDWGLDVPVFADTEKEIPFVETKEIDEDFKKGDLIEFGGVHRILVMSNPDDHHLETVLDGDKPGFSSADMSFTESFLDYSAQGADQLFAANDLGIRYCGVVATAKLASEIVEEWVKKYPKEELRRNGEVIG
;
A
#
# COMPACT_ATOMS: atom_id res chain seq x y z
N PHE A 1 -26.49 22.86 24.91
CA PHE A 1 -26.39 21.51 25.50
C PHE A 1 -24.94 21.07 25.44
N VAL A 2 -24.40 20.60 26.57
CA VAL A 2 -23.05 20.07 26.72
C VAL A 2 -23.13 18.57 26.44
N ILE A 3 -22.39 18.10 25.44
CA ILE A 3 -22.26 16.66 25.19
C ILE A 3 -21.40 16.10 26.31
N LYS A 4 -21.97 15.15 27.04
CA LYS A 4 -21.35 14.49 28.19
C LYS A 4 -20.39 13.42 27.66
N ASP A 5 -19.11 13.61 27.95
CA ASP A 5 -18.05 12.65 27.71
C ASP A 5 -18.29 11.40 28.58
N ASN A 6 -18.27 10.22 27.96
CA ASN A 6 -18.37 8.93 28.64
C ASN A 6 -17.17 8.01 28.32
N ALA A 7 -16.04 8.55 27.86
CA ALA A 7 -14.83 7.74 27.74
C ALA A 7 -14.08 7.76 29.08
N SER A 8 -14.45 6.88 30.01
CA SER A 8 -13.67 6.66 31.23
C SER A 8 -13.54 5.17 31.54
N PHE A 9 -12.35 4.67 31.19
CA PHE A 9 -11.61 3.57 31.83
C PHE A 9 -12.33 2.23 32.03
N GLY A 10 -12.11 1.33 31.08
CA GLY A 10 -12.16 -0.11 31.30
C GLY A 10 -11.00 -0.77 30.52
N GLU A 11 -10.15 -1.52 31.20
CA GLU A 11 -9.23 -2.44 30.52
C GLU A 11 -10.08 -3.49 29.81
N TRP A 12 -9.83 -3.69 28.52
CA TRP A 12 -10.54 -4.68 27.72
C TRP A 12 -9.95 -6.06 28.04
N ASP A 13 -10.76 -6.95 28.61
CA ASP A 13 -10.37 -8.35 28.81
C ASP A 13 -10.52 -9.08 27.47
N TRP A 14 -9.41 -9.12 26.73
CA TRP A 14 -9.32 -9.71 25.40
C TRP A 14 -9.61 -11.22 25.39
N GLU A 15 -9.41 -11.91 26.52
CA GLU A 15 -9.69 -13.34 26.65
C GLU A 15 -11.20 -13.60 26.68
N ASP A 16 -11.97 -12.74 27.38
CA ASP A 16 -13.43 -12.90 27.50
C ASP A 16 -14.19 -12.49 26.23
N LEU A 17 -13.64 -11.53 25.47
CA LEU A 17 -14.13 -11.17 24.14
C LEU A 17 -13.90 -12.29 23.12
N ALA A 18 -12.72 -12.90 23.11
CA ALA A 18 -12.39 -13.99 22.19
C ALA A 18 -13.22 -15.26 22.47
N ASN A 19 -13.55 -15.52 23.73
CA ASN A 19 -14.31 -16.72 24.14
C ASN A 19 -15.83 -16.59 23.99
N ASN A 20 -16.40 -15.37 23.98
CA ASN A 20 -17.85 -15.14 23.81
C ASN A 20 -18.25 -14.75 22.38
N TRP A 21 -17.30 -14.46 21.49
CA TRP A 21 -17.56 -14.35 20.04
C TRP A 21 -17.48 -15.74 19.41
N ASP A 22 -18.38 -16.62 19.85
CA ASP A 22 -18.69 -17.87 19.16
C ASP A 22 -19.31 -17.49 17.81
N ASP A 23 -18.89 -18.19 16.73
CA ASP A 23 -19.17 -17.87 15.32
C ASP A 23 -20.57 -17.28 15.10
N LEU A 24 -20.66 -15.95 15.03
CA LEU A 24 -21.89 -15.28 14.62
C LEU A 24 -22.17 -15.77 13.19
N PRO A 25 -23.36 -16.31 12.90
CA PRO A 25 -23.68 -16.79 11.56
C PRO A 25 -23.72 -15.58 10.63
N LEU A 26 -22.60 -15.31 9.95
CA LEU A 26 -22.46 -14.25 8.94
C LEU A 26 -23.50 -14.41 7.82
N GLU A 27 -24.01 -15.63 7.62
CA GLU A 27 -25.13 -15.94 6.72
C GLU A 27 -26.45 -15.24 7.11
N ASP A 28 -26.68 -14.97 8.40
CA ASP A 28 -27.93 -14.38 8.89
C ASP A 28 -27.99 -12.85 8.72
N TRP A 29 -26.90 -12.22 8.29
CA TRP A 29 -26.81 -10.77 8.13
C TRP A 29 -27.43 -10.27 6.81
N GLY A 30 -28.02 -11.18 6.01
CA GLY A 30 -28.70 -10.84 4.74
C GLY A 30 -27.78 -10.20 3.70
N LEU A 31 -26.47 -10.34 3.90
CA LEU A 31 -25.41 -9.88 3.01
C LEU A 31 -24.94 -11.09 2.19
N ASP A 32 -24.95 -10.97 0.85
CA ASP A 32 -24.28 -11.96 0.00
C ASP A 32 -22.77 -11.88 0.28
N VAL A 33 -22.26 -12.86 1.02
CA VAL A 33 -20.82 -12.99 1.27
C VAL A 33 -20.16 -13.37 -0.06
N PRO A 34 -19.21 -12.59 -0.58
CA PRO A 34 -18.47 -12.98 -1.77
C PRO A 34 -17.77 -14.30 -1.48
N VAL A 35 -18.01 -15.32 -2.30
CA VAL A 35 -17.27 -16.59 -2.21
C VAL A 35 -15.85 -16.31 -2.65
N PHE A 36 -14.96 -16.04 -1.70
CA PHE A 36 -13.54 -16.13 -1.92
C PHE A 36 -13.23 -17.63 -2.01
N ALA A 37 -13.14 -18.14 -3.23
CA ALA A 37 -12.60 -19.46 -3.44
C ALA A 37 -11.19 -19.46 -2.83
N ASP A 38 -10.97 -20.27 -1.80
CA ASP A 38 -9.64 -20.68 -1.32
C ASP A 38 -8.95 -21.46 -2.44
N THR A 39 -8.57 -20.74 -3.49
CA THR A 39 -7.52 -21.18 -4.37
C THR A 39 -6.24 -20.64 -3.77
N GLU A 40 -5.55 -21.48 -2.99
CA GLU A 40 -4.10 -21.52 -3.03
C GLU A 40 -3.70 -21.65 -4.51
N LYS A 41 -3.63 -20.54 -5.22
CA LYS A 41 -3.03 -20.51 -6.54
C LYS A 41 -1.56 -20.79 -6.31
N GLU A 42 -1.14 -22.02 -6.60
CA GLU A 42 0.27 -22.29 -6.88
C GLU A 42 0.73 -21.24 -7.89
N ILE A 43 1.54 -20.30 -7.40
CA ILE A 43 2.09 -19.23 -8.21
C ILE A 43 3.02 -19.94 -9.20
N PRO A 44 2.75 -19.93 -10.52
CA PRO A 44 3.63 -20.57 -11.47
C PRO A 44 5.04 -20.00 -11.27
N PHE A 45 6.05 -20.87 -11.25
CA PHE A 45 7.45 -20.43 -11.17
C PHE A 45 7.74 -19.54 -12.38
N VAL A 46 7.74 -18.24 -12.16
CA VAL A 46 8.23 -17.25 -13.11
C VAL A 46 9.68 -17.00 -12.74
N GLU A 47 10.58 -17.05 -13.71
CA GLU A 47 11.96 -16.59 -13.52
C GLU A 47 11.91 -15.14 -13.01
N THR A 48 12.24 -14.97 -11.74
CA THR A 48 12.27 -13.65 -11.10
C THR A 48 13.47 -12.89 -11.66
N LYS A 49 13.22 -11.70 -12.21
CA LYS A 49 14.29 -10.82 -12.64
C LYS A 49 15.11 -10.40 -11.41
N GLU A 50 16.38 -10.79 -11.35
CA GLU A 50 17.29 -10.27 -10.32
C GLU A 50 17.66 -8.83 -10.70
N ILE A 51 17.44 -7.89 -9.79
CA ILE A 51 17.78 -6.48 -9.94
C ILE A 51 18.86 -6.15 -8.90
N ASP A 52 20.11 -6.08 -9.35
CA ASP A 52 21.25 -5.67 -8.52
C ASP A 52 21.43 -4.14 -8.65
N GLU A 53 20.55 -3.39 -7.98
CA GLU A 53 20.56 -1.93 -8.00
C GLU A 53 20.85 -1.35 -6.60
N ASP A 54 21.96 -0.63 -6.51
CA ASP A 54 22.28 0.20 -5.34
C ASP A 54 21.44 1.49 -5.38
N PHE A 55 20.25 1.43 -4.77
CA PHE A 55 19.41 2.62 -4.56
C PHE A 55 20.08 3.62 -3.60
N LYS A 56 19.81 4.90 -3.81
CA LYS A 56 20.37 6.02 -3.07
C LYS A 56 19.26 6.99 -2.70
N LYS A 57 19.55 7.82 -1.69
CA LYS A 57 18.66 8.92 -1.31
C LYS A 57 18.41 9.82 -2.53
N GLY A 58 17.14 10.09 -2.81
CA GLY A 58 16.68 10.90 -3.94
C GLY A 58 16.27 10.10 -5.18
N ASP A 59 16.46 8.78 -5.19
CA ASP A 59 15.96 7.97 -6.30
C ASP A 59 14.43 7.89 -6.28
N LEU A 60 13.84 8.19 -7.45
CA LEU A 60 12.45 7.95 -7.75
C LEU A 60 12.34 6.62 -8.48
N ILE A 61 11.60 5.68 -7.90
CA ILE A 61 11.37 4.34 -8.46
C ILE A 61 9.92 4.27 -8.89
N GLU A 62 9.68 3.85 -10.14
CA GLU A 62 8.36 3.71 -10.73
C GLU A 62 8.07 2.24 -11.00
N PHE A 63 6.88 1.78 -10.60
CA PHE A 63 6.44 0.40 -10.74
C PHE A 63 5.21 0.33 -11.66
N GLY A 64 5.26 -0.54 -12.67
CA GLY A 64 4.14 -0.77 -13.58
C GLY A 64 3.74 0.48 -14.39
N GLY A 65 4.60 1.51 -14.42
CA GLY A 65 4.32 2.81 -15.04
C GLY A 65 3.32 3.68 -14.28
N VAL A 66 2.78 3.24 -13.14
CA VAL A 66 1.72 3.94 -12.41
C VAL A 66 2.14 4.30 -10.99
N HIS A 67 2.71 3.35 -10.24
CA HIS A 67 3.10 3.58 -8.85
C HIS A 67 4.47 4.24 -8.76
N ARG A 68 4.69 5.03 -7.71
CA ARG A 68 5.97 5.69 -7.45
C ARG A 68 6.36 5.59 -5.99
N ILE A 69 7.64 5.35 -5.73
CA ILE A 69 8.24 5.59 -4.42
C ILE A 69 9.46 6.50 -4.54
N LEU A 70 9.66 7.36 -3.55
CA LEU A 70 10.86 8.17 -3.43
C LEU A 70 11.67 7.72 -2.22
N VAL A 71 12.97 7.48 -2.43
CA VAL A 71 13.88 7.11 -1.35
C VAL A 71 14.33 8.37 -0.59
N MET A 72 13.69 8.64 0.54
CA MET A 72 13.98 9.80 1.37
C MET A 72 13.68 9.60 2.86
N SER A 73 14.65 9.93 3.71
CA SER A 73 14.49 9.85 5.18
C SER A 73 13.69 11.00 5.80
N ASN A 74 13.55 12.14 5.12
CA ASN A 74 12.83 13.31 5.65
C ASN A 74 12.26 14.14 4.48
N PRO A 75 11.07 13.76 3.94
CA PRO A 75 10.46 14.45 2.82
C PRO A 75 9.91 15.82 3.24
N ASP A 76 9.89 16.76 2.29
CA ASP A 76 9.15 18.01 2.36
C ASP A 76 8.09 18.06 1.25
N ASP A 77 7.29 19.13 1.21
CA ASP A 77 6.19 19.28 0.25
C ASP A 77 6.64 19.15 -1.22
N HIS A 78 7.85 19.59 -1.55
CA HIS A 78 8.37 19.51 -2.92
C HIS A 78 8.68 18.06 -3.33
N HIS A 79 9.16 17.26 -2.38
CA HIS A 79 9.36 15.83 -2.60
C HIS A 79 8.03 15.09 -2.81
N LEU A 80 6.97 15.51 -2.11
CA LEU A 80 5.63 14.95 -2.33
C LEU A 80 5.11 15.28 -3.73
N GLU A 81 5.24 16.53 -4.16
CA GLU A 81 4.87 16.94 -5.53
C GLU A 81 5.60 16.09 -6.59
N THR A 82 6.85 15.72 -6.33
CA THR A 82 7.66 14.87 -7.21
C THR A 82 7.09 13.45 -7.30
N VAL A 83 6.71 12.84 -6.17
CA VAL A 83 6.09 11.50 -6.17
C VAL A 83 4.71 11.55 -6.82
N LEU A 84 3.96 12.62 -6.56
CA LEU A 84 2.60 12.81 -7.05
C LEU A 84 2.52 13.16 -8.55
N ASP A 85 3.57 13.72 -9.16
CA ASP A 85 3.57 14.15 -10.57
C ASP A 85 2.54 15.24 -10.92
N GLY A 86 2.18 16.07 -9.94
CA GLY A 86 1.09 17.04 -10.09
C GLY A 86 -0.31 16.45 -9.93
N ASP A 87 -0.42 15.13 -9.72
CA ASP A 87 -1.65 14.46 -9.32
C ASP A 87 -1.92 14.74 -7.84
N LYS A 88 -2.75 15.75 -7.55
CA LYS A 88 -2.99 16.13 -6.16
C LYS A 88 -3.89 15.08 -5.51
N PRO A 89 -3.53 14.49 -4.35
CA PRO A 89 -4.43 13.59 -3.64
C PRO A 89 -5.67 14.39 -3.25
N GLY A 90 -6.79 14.09 -3.89
CA GLY A 90 -8.03 14.85 -3.73
C GLY A 90 -8.64 14.64 -2.35
N PHE A 91 -8.35 15.54 -1.39
CA PHE A 91 -9.26 15.80 -0.28
C PHE A 91 -10.06 17.08 -0.57
N SER A 92 -10.98 16.99 -1.54
CA SER A 92 -12.06 17.96 -1.71
C SER A 92 -13.29 17.42 -1.01
N SER A 93 -13.74 18.06 0.06
CA SER A 93 -14.90 17.63 0.87
C SER A 93 -16.25 17.63 0.13
N ALA A 94 -16.28 17.94 -1.17
CA ALA A 94 -17.50 18.07 -1.96
C ALA A 94 -17.56 17.15 -3.18
N ASP A 95 -16.47 16.47 -3.56
CA ASP A 95 -16.47 15.53 -4.67
C ASP A 95 -15.71 14.28 -4.22
N MET A 96 -16.48 13.23 -3.91
CA MET A 96 -15.99 11.87 -3.67
C MET A 96 -15.61 11.24 -5.03
N SER A 97 -14.85 11.97 -5.83
CA SER A 97 -14.30 11.52 -7.10
C SER A 97 -13.12 10.62 -6.77
N PHE A 98 -13.29 9.33 -7.11
CA PHE A 98 -12.32 8.24 -7.10
C PHE A 98 -10.90 8.66 -6.69
N THR A 99 -10.38 8.10 -5.60
CA THR A 99 -8.99 8.24 -5.16
C THR A 99 -8.03 8.13 -6.36
N GLU A 100 -7.52 9.28 -6.85
CA GLU A 100 -6.63 9.29 -8.02
C GLU A 100 -5.26 8.71 -7.66
N SER A 101 -4.79 8.91 -6.44
CA SER A 101 -3.56 8.33 -5.89
C SER A 101 -3.65 8.16 -4.36
N PHE A 102 -3.20 7.00 -3.85
CA PHE A 102 -2.96 6.75 -2.44
C PHE A 102 -1.56 7.22 -2.05
N LEU A 103 -1.46 8.12 -1.06
CA LEU A 103 -0.20 8.70 -0.61
C LEU A 103 0.21 8.11 0.75
N ASP A 104 1.33 7.37 0.76
CA ASP A 104 1.99 6.88 1.97
C ASP A 104 3.27 7.68 2.26
N TYR A 105 3.20 8.50 3.30
CA TYR A 105 4.30 9.35 3.73
C TYR A 105 5.45 8.59 4.42
N SER A 106 5.21 7.35 4.83
CA SER A 106 6.17 6.57 5.60
C SER A 106 6.01 5.09 5.27
N ALA A 107 6.28 4.75 4.00
CA ALA A 107 6.24 3.39 3.53
C ALA A 107 7.21 2.52 4.34
N GLN A 108 6.64 1.51 4.99
CA GLN A 108 7.35 0.55 5.85
C GLN A 108 7.58 -0.80 5.16
N GLY A 109 6.96 -1.01 3.99
CA GLY A 109 7.00 -2.26 3.24
C GLY A 109 6.17 -2.17 1.96
N ALA A 110 6.00 -3.30 1.27
CA ALA A 110 5.31 -3.35 -0.01
C ALA A 110 3.80 -3.63 0.09
N ASP A 111 3.26 -3.94 1.28
CA ASP A 111 1.87 -4.36 1.47
C ASP A 111 0.83 -3.39 0.88
N GLN A 112 0.98 -2.09 1.17
CA GLN A 112 0.06 -1.06 0.69
C GLN A 112 0.22 -0.81 -0.81
N LEU A 113 1.45 -0.90 -1.33
CA LEU A 113 1.72 -0.84 -2.77
C LEU A 113 1.03 -1.99 -3.50
N PHE A 114 1.09 -3.20 -2.95
CA PHE A 114 0.45 -4.38 -3.53
C PHE A 114 -1.07 -4.29 -3.50
N ALA A 115 -1.64 -3.90 -2.36
CA ALA A 115 -3.07 -3.69 -2.25
C ALA A 115 -3.56 -2.61 -3.22
N ALA A 116 -2.80 -1.51 -3.36
CA ALA A 116 -3.13 -0.46 -4.30
C ALA A 116 -3.08 -0.95 -5.77
N ASN A 117 -2.06 -1.73 -6.16
CA ASN A 117 -2.00 -2.32 -7.50
C ASN A 117 -3.19 -3.27 -7.76
N ASP A 118 -3.50 -4.15 -6.80
CA ASP A 118 -4.61 -5.10 -6.91
C ASP A 118 -5.98 -4.40 -7.02
N LEU A 119 -6.12 -3.22 -6.41
CA LEU A 119 -7.32 -2.37 -6.49
C LEU A 119 -7.33 -1.41 -7.70
N GLY A 120 -6.26 -1.37 -8.49
CA GLY A 120 -6.11 -0.42 -9.60
C GLY A 120 -6.01 1.05 -9.17
N ILE A 121 -5.51 1.29 -7.95
CA ILE A 121 -5.30 2.62 -7.38
C ILE A 121 -3.81 2.95 -7.49
N ARG A 122 -3.48 4.14 -8.00
CA ARG A 122 -2.08 4.59 -8.05
C ARG A 122 -1.52 4.73 -6.63
N TYR A 123 -0.30 4.24 -6.42
CA TYR A 123 0.38 4.32 -5.12
C TYR A 123 1.55 5.29 -5.22
N CYS A 124 1.63 6.19 -4.25
CA CYS A 124 2.66 7.20 -4.12
C CYS A 124 3.27 7.06 -2.72
N GLY A 125 4.52 6.61 -2.60
CA GLY A 125 5.15 6.34 -1.32
C GLY A 125 6.45 7.13 -1.08
N VAL A 126 6.79 7.36 0.18
CA VAL A 126 8.13 7.78 0.59
C VAL A 126 8.76 6.71 1.46
N VAL A 127 9.95 6.26 1.07
CA VAL A 127 10.70 5.18 1.73
C VAL A 127 11.93 5.74 2.41
N ALA A 128 12.10 5.47 3.70
CA ALA A 128 13.14 6.11 4.50
C ALA A 128 14.58 5.73 4.12
N THR A 129 14.80 4.51 3.61
CA THR A 129 16.14 3.96 3.38
C THR A 129 16.26 3.22 2.05
N ALA A 130 17.46 3.22 1.47
CA ALA A 130 17.76 2.46 0.25
C ALA A 130 17.55 0.94 0.44
N LYS A 131 17.89 0.39 1.61
CA LYS A 131 17.68 -1.03 1.92
C LYS A 131 16.21 -1.43 1.81
N LEU A 132 15.33 -0.62 2.40
CA LEU A 132 13.89 -0.86 2.32
C LEU A 132 13.37 -0.70 0.88
N ALA A 133 13.93 0.24 0.11
CA ALA A 133 13.59 0.38 -1.30
C ALA A 133 13.98 -0.87 -2.12
N SER A 134 15.17 -1.43 -1.87
CA SER A 134 15.60 -2.70 -2.47
C SER A 134 14.65 -3.84 -2.12
N GLU A 135 14.28 -3.97 -0.83
CA GLU A 135 13.34 -5.01 -0.37
C GLU A 135 11.99 -4.90 -1.08
N ILE A 136 11.42 -3.69 -1.17
CA ILE A 136 10.14 -3.44 -1.89
C ILE A 136 10.25 -3.79 -3.38
N VAL A 137 11.36 -3.42 -4.02
CA VAL A 137 11.62 -3.73 -5.44
C VAL A 137 11.74 -5.23 -5.67
N GLU A 138 12.48 -5.93 -4.83
CA GLU A 138 12.61 -7.38 -4.92
C GLU A 138 11.26 -8.09 -4.76
N GLU A 139 10.44 -7.68 -3.78
CA GLU A 139 9.11 -8.26 -3.58
C GLU A 139 8.18 -7.93 -4.75
N TRP A 140 8.24 -6.71 -5.29
CA TRP A 140 7.47 -6.31 -6.47
C TRP A 140 7.80 -7.19 -7.67
N VAL A 141 9.08 -7.40 -7.98
CA VAL A 141 9.50 -8.21 -9.13
C VAL A 141 9.11 -9.68 -8.94
N LYS A 142 9.14 -10.19 -7.71
CA LYS A 142 8.64 -11.54 -7.38
C LYS A 142 7.14 -11.68 -7.65
N LYS A 143 6.34 -10.68 -7.28
CA LYS A 143 4.87 -10.72 -7.42
C LYS A 143 4.41 -10.36 -8.85
N TYR A 144 5.06 -9.40 -9.49
CA TYR A 144 4.70 -8.83 -10.80
C TYR A 144 5.88 -8.85 -11.79
N PRO A 145 6.37 -10.03 -12.18
CA PRO A 145 7.60 -10.19 -12.99
C PRO A 145 7.51 -9.68 -14.43
N LYS A 146 6.30 -9.33 -14.89
CA LYS A 146 6.06 -8.79 -16.25
C LYS A 146 5.92 -7.27 -16.27
N GLU A 147 5.86 -6.65 -15.10
CA GLU A 147 5.67 -5.21 -14.98
C GLU A 147 7.01 -4.48 -15.09
N GLU A 148 6.99 -3.35 -15.78
CA GLU A 148 8.18 -2.54 -16.02
C GLU A 148 8.59 -1.80 -14.74
N LEU A 149 9.90 -1.76 -14.48
CA LEU A 149 10.48 -1.01 -13.37
C LEU A 149 11.37 0.10 -13.92
N ARG A 150 11.18 1.32 -13.43
CA ARG A 150 12.02 2.46 -13.78
C ARG A 150 12.66 3.10 -12.57
N ARG A 151 13.84 3.66 -12.78
CA ARG A 151 14.53 4.53 -11.83
C ARG A 151 14.83 5.85 -12.53
N ASN A 152 14.34 6.96 -11.97
CA ASN A 152 14.55 8.30 -12.52
C ASN A 152 14.20 8.41 -14.03
N GLY A 153 13.20 7.64 -14.48
CA GLY A 153 12.78 7.56 -15.88
C GLY A 153 13.51 6.54 -16.77
N GLU A 154 14.59 5.92 -16.29
CA GLU A 154 15.33 4.87 -17.01
C GLU A 154 14.82 3.47 -16.63
N VAL A 155 14.65 2.59 -17.62
CA VAL A 155 14.19 1.21 -17.41
C VAL A 155 15.30 0.37 -16.79
N ILE A 156 15.04 -0.19 -15.61
CA ILE A 156 15.95 -1.09 -14.88
C ILE A 156 15.41 -2.53 -14.85
N GLY A 157 14.12 -2.70 -15.14
CA GLY A 157 13.30 -3.91 -15.01
C GLY A 157 12.52 -4.25 -16.27
#